data_AF-S3APN6-F1
#
_entry.id   AF-S3APN6-F1
#
_cell.length_a   1.000
_cell.length_b   1.000
_cell.length_c   1.000
_cell.angle_alpha   90.00
_cell.angle_beta   90.00
_cell.angle_gamma   90.00
#
_symmetry.space_group_name_H-M   'P 1'
#
loop_
_entity.id
_entity.type
_entity.pdbx_description
1 polymer ?
#
loop_
_entity_poly.entity_id
_entity_poly.type
_entity_poly.pdbx_seq_one_letter_code
_entity_poly.pdbx_strand_id
1 'polypeptide(L)'
;MATKKETAEKDKTSSQETESAAKSKVKTKTQAAAKPKTDKKTAATKSKASQKKVVKSASDKPADQKAVAPKATKAKKPSAAQIKTVSQHIESLSDSSRRHRQEAAHELADIAATAPEAFEGKVEDLIDALYRPEAQTRWEILSALANLSEKYGEEVVKAFDGAEASLFDESSSTVRLAAFLFLARYGSTSQKHSDAAWPLLNEAIQCYHGDAEYYDMLIGILAFAKSDISKETKKALKERFLFDSENASGYMKKFSAEIVAAVK
;
A
#
# COMPACT_ATOMS: atom_id res chain seq x y z
N MET A 1 56.91 -17.21 13.21
CA MET A 1 57.64 -17.50 14.47
C MET A 1 59.12 -17.36 14.18
N ALA A 2 59.98 -16.63 14.88
CA ALA A 2 59.85 -15.65 15.96
C ALA A 2 61.24 -14.98 16.06
N THR A 3 61.33 -13.66 16.19
CA THR A 3 62.50 -13.00 16.80
C THR A 3 62.22 -11.52 17.09
N LYS A 4 62.45 -11.13 18.36
CA LYS A 4 62.97 -9.84 18.87
C LYS A 4 62.03 -8.62 18.71
N LYS A 5 61.98 -7.61 19.58
CA LYS A 5 62.75 -7.11 20.74
C LYS A 5 61.83 -6.02 21.33
N GLU A 6 61.45 -6.05 22.60
CA GLU A 6 62.07 -5.31 23.72
C GLU A 6 62.24 -3.77 23.55
N THR A 7 61.60 -3.05 24.49
CA THR A 7 61.96 -1.80 25.20
C THR A 7 61.70 -0.38 24.66
N ALA A 8 61.08 0.39 25.58
CA ALA A 8 61.35 1.78 26.00
C ALA A 8 60.87 2.92 25.08
N GLU A 9 60.57 4.15 25.52
CA GLU A 9 60.26 4.85 26.78
C GLU A 9 60.15 6.34 26.38
N LYS A 10 59.21 7.11 26.96
CA LYS A 10 59.14 8.60 27.02
C LYS A 10 59.01 9.37 25.67
N ASP A 11 58.44 10.57 25.57
CA ASP A 11 58.24 11.65 26.53
C ASP A 11 57.17 12.65 26.02
N LYS A 12 56.47 13.30 26.96
CA LYS A 12 56.06 14.73 27.01
C LYS A 12 55.46 15.46 25.78
N THR A 13 54.30 16.13 25.95
CA THR A 13 54.12 17.54 26.44
C THR A 13 52.70 18.09 26.16
N SER A 14 52.21 18.93 27.09
CA SER A 14 51.20 20.03 26.97
C SER A 14 49.71 19.63 26.84
N SER A 15 48.82 19.79 27.84
CA SER A 15 48.39 20.96 28.65
C SER A 15 47.31 21.85 28.00
N GLN A 16 46.29 22.11 28.81
CA GLN A 16 45.16 23.07 28.78
C GLN A 16 43.84 22.54 28.16
N GLU A 17 42.79 22.20 28.94
CA GLU A 17 41.88 23.04 29.78
C GLU A 17 41.15 24.11 28.94
N THR A 18 39.83 24.34 28.97
CA THR A 18 38.68 23.95 29.82
C THR A 18 37.40 24.27 29.03
N GLU A 19 36.28 23.59 29.30
CA GLU A 19 34.94 24.04 28.87
C GLU A 19 34.06 24.24 30.10
N SER A 20 33.62 25.48 30.34
CA SER A 20 32.70 25.85 31.41
C SER A 20 31.27 25.95 30.88
N ALA A 21 30.35 25.25 31.55
CA ALA A 21 28.92 25.35 31.33
C ALA A 21 28.34 26.70 31.80
N ALA A 22 27.50 27.32 30.98
CA ALA A 22 26.68 28.47 31.36
C ALA A 22 25.20 28.25 30.98
N LYS A 23 24.35 28.24 32.01
CA LYS A 23 22.88 28.29 31.92
C LYS A 23 22.42 29.70 31.56
N SER A 24 21.48 29.83 30.63
CA SER A 24 20.71 31.06 30.45
C SER A 24 19.20 30.80 30.61
N LYS A 25 18.63 31.42 31.64
CA LYS A 25 17.20 31.60 31.90
C LYS A 25 16.57 32.46 30.80
N VAL A 26 15.38 32.12 30.33
CA VAL A 26 14.44 33.09 29.73
C VAL A 26 13.08 32.96 30.41
N LYS A 27 12.54 34.13 30.75
CA LYS A 27 11.36 34.39 31.58
C LYS A 27 10.06 34.25 30.79
N THR A 28 9.05 33.75 31.50
CA THR A 28 7.62 33.87 31.25
C THR A 28 7.17 35.33 31.16
N LYS A 29 6.29 35.64 30.20
CA LYS A 29 5.43 36.82 30.25
C LYS A 29 4.03 36.45 29.74
N THR A 30 3.08 36.47 30.67
CA THR A 30 1.63 36.41 30.48
C THR A 30 1.14 37.62 29.67
N GLN A 31 0.17 37.41 28.78
CA GLN A 31 -0.88 38.40 28.50
C GLN A 31 -2.14 37.70 27.99
N ALA A 32 -3.26 38.05 28.61
CA ALA A 32 -4.61 37.55 28.36
C ALA A 32 -5.46 38.61 27.63
N ALA A 33 -6.46 38.09 26.91
CA ALA A 33 -7.77 38.67 26.55
C ALA A 33 -7.84 39.87 25.58
N ALA A 34 -8.56 39.68 24.46
CA ALA A 34 -9.89 40.26 24.25
C ALA A 34 -10.54 39.77 22.93
N LYS A 35 -11.80 39.34 23.04
CA LYS A 35 -12.78 39.20 21.94
C LYS A 35 -13.38 40.58 21.62
N PRO A 36 -14.02 40.74 20.45
CA PRO A 36 -15.45 41.04 20.53
C PRO A 36 -16.31 40.22 19.55
N LYS A 37 -17.49 39.82 20.06
CA LYS A 37 -18.76 39.67 19.31
C LYS A 37 -19.33 41.10 19.19
N THR A 38 -20.06 41.53 18.17
CA THR A 38 -21.43 41.18 17.70
C THR A 38 -21.64 41.95 16.36
N ASP A 39 -22.57 41.70 15.44
CA ASP A 39 -24.03 41.65 15.57
C ASP A 39 -24.71 41.10 14.31
N LYS A 40 -25.92 40.59 14.52
CA LYS A 40 -26.86 39.98 13.58
C LYS A 40 -27.91 41.03 13.20
N LYS A 41 -28.14 41.32 11.90
CA LYS A 41 -29.50 41.69 11.44
C LYS A 41 -29.74 41.51 9.93
N THR A 42 -30.75 40.66 9.72
CA THR A 42 -31.64 40.38 8.58
C THR A 42 -32.08 41.53 7.66
N ALA A 43 -32.20 41.22 6.36
CA ALA A 43 -33.33 41.52 5.47
C ALA A 43 -33.19 40.65 4.20
N ALA A 44 -33.95 39.57 4.00
CA ALA A 44 -35.32 39.52 3.48
C ALA A 44 -35.49 40.11 2.07
N THR A 45 -35.49 39.25 1.06
CA THR A 45 -36.27 39.47 -0.18
C THR A 45 -36.99 38.18 -0.58
N LYS A 46 -38.29 38.34 -0.78
CA LYS A 46 -39.31 37.33 -1.03
C LYS A 46 -39.34 36.90 -2.50
N SER A 47 -39.46 35.58 -2.67
CA SER A 47 -40.28 34.81 -3.63
C SER A 47 -41.02 35.50 -4.80
N LYS A 48 -40.91 34.87 -5.98
CA LYS A 48 -42.02 34.50 -6.90
C LYS A 48 -41.52 33.31 -7.76
N ALA A 49 -41.89 32.07 -7.45
CA ALA A 49 -43.03 31.33 -8.00
C ALA A 49 -43.03 31.18 -9.53
N SER A 50 -42.75 29.97 -10.03
CA SER A 50 -43.44 29.36 -11.19
C SER A 50 -43.16 27.85 -11.30
N GLN A 51 -44.17 27.09 -10.88
CA GLN A 51 -44.79 25.94 -11.56
C GLN A 51 -43.95 24.74 -12.04
N LYS A 52 -44.19 23.62 -11.32
CA LYS A 52 -44.47 22.26 -11.82
C LYS A 52 -44.29 22.02 -13.34
N LYS A 53 -43.37 21.11 -13.67
CA LYS A 53 -43.59 20.13 -14.74
C LYS A 53 -43.11 18.76 -14.26
N VAL A 54 -44.07 17.86 -14.06
CA VAL A 54 -43.85 16.43 -13.87
C VAL A 54 -43.34 15.88 -15.19
N VAL A 55 -42.17 15.25 -15.17
CA VAL A 55 -41.77 14.27 -16.19
C VAL A 55 -41.28 13.03 -15.44
N LYS A 56 -42.01 11.93 -15.63
CA LYS A 56 -41.60 10.58 -15.25
C LYS A 56 -40.43 10.16 -16.14
N SER A 57 -39.40 9.61 -15.51
CA SER A 57 -38.45 8.65 -16.08
C SER A 57 -37.84 7.93 -14.87
N ALA A 58 -38.35 6.77 -14.43
CA ALA A 58 -38.19 5.46 -15.04
C ALA A 58 -36.73 5.22 -15.46
N SER A 59 -35.90 4.75 -14.52
CA SER A 59 -35.39 3.37 -14.52
C SER A 59 -34.29 3.21 -13.47
N ASP A 60 -34.63 2.49 -12.40
CA ASP A 60 -33.68 1.66 -11.67
C ASP A 60 -32.98 0.71 -12.65
N LYS A 61 -31.64 0.76 -12.67
CA LYS A 61 -30.81 -0.41 -12.93
C LYS A 61 -29.42 -0.15 -12.35
N PRO A 62 -28.97 -0.92 -11.35
CA PRO A 62 -27.55 -0.97 -11.03
C PRO A 62 -26.83 -1.56 -12.23
N ALA A 63 -25.79 -0.86 -12.70
CA ALA A 63 -24.91 -1.42 -13.72
C ALA A 63 -24.25 -2.66 -13.13
N ASP A 64 -24.61 -3.82 -13.66
CA ASP A 64 -23.88 -5.07 -13.51
C ASP A 64 -22.44 -4.85 -13.97
N GLN A 65 -21.56 -4.45 -13.04
CA GLN A 65 -20.13 -4.67 -13.20
C GLN A 65 -19.92 -6.17 -13.01
N LYS A 66 -20.17 -6.90 -14.10
CA LYS A 66 -19.74 -8.27 -14.27
C LYS A 66 -18.24 -8.26 -14.03
N ALA A 67 -17.81 -8.84 -12.91
CA ALA A 67 -16.43 -9.22 -12.70
C ALA A 67 -16.00 -10.03 -13.92
N VAL A 68 -15.23 -9.40 -14.80
CA VAL A 68 -14.55 -10.11 -15.87
C VAL A 68 -13.45 -10.86 -15.17
N ALA A 69 -13.75 -12.08 -14.74
CA ALA A 69 -12.70 -13.05 -14.44
C ALA A 69 -11.71 -13.00 -15.59
N PRO A 70 -10.40 -12.80 -15.34
CA PRO A 70 -9.42 -12.79 -16.41
C PRO A 70 -9.54 -14.14 -17.13
N LYS A 71 -10.04 -14.11 -18.36
CA LYS A 71 -9.94 -15.26 -19.25
C LYS A 71 -8.44 -15.53 -19.36
N ALA A 72 -8.03 -16.75 -19.01
CA ALA A 72 -6.69 -17.23 -19.26
C ALA A 72 -6.38 -17.13 -20.76
N THR A 73 -5.86 -15.97 -21.17
CA THR A 73 -5.20 -15.79 -22.45
C THR A 73 -3.96 -16.65 -22.37
N LYS A 74 -3.87 -17.68 -23.23
CA LYS A 74 -2.66 -18.48 -23.40
C LYS A 74 -1.45 -17.55 -23.37
N ALA A 75 -0.55 -17.78 -22.41
CA ALA A 75 0.65 -16.98 -22.21
C ALA A 75 1.39 -16.83 -23.54
N LYS A 76 1.32 -15.63 -24.12
CA LYS A 76 2.10 -15.30 -25.30
C LYS A 76 3.53 -15.13 -24.79
N LYS A 77 4.43 -16.02 -25.22
CA LYS A 77 5.86 -15.94 -24.87
C LYS A 77 6.33 -14.49 -25.05
N PRO A 78 7.01 -13.89 -24.05
CA PRO A 78 7.37 -12.48 -24.08
C PRO A 78 8.27 -12.26 -25.29
N SER A 79 8.04 -11.16 -25.99
CA SER A 79 8.93 -10.77 -27.08
C SER A 79 10.33 -10.46 -26.54
N ALA A 80 11.37 -10.73 -27.33
CA ALA A 80 12.74 -10.34 -26.96
C ALA A 80 12.86 -8.83 -26.66
N ALA A 81 12.02 -8.02 -27.31
CA ALA A 81 11.91 -6.59 -27.02
C ALA A 81 11.43 -6.32 -25.59
N GLN A 82 10.37 -7.01 -25.12
CA GLN A 82 9.87 -6.85 -23.75
C GLN A 82 10.91 -7.24 -22.70
N ILE A 83 11.62 -8.35 -22.87
CA ILE A 83 12.67 -8.78 -21.94
C ILE A 83 13.79 -7.73 -21.84
N LYS A 84 14.18 -7.16 -23.00
CA LYS A 84 15.15 -6.07 -23.05
C LYS A 84 14.63 -4.82 -22.34
N THR A 85 13.39 -4.42 -22.62
CA THR A 85 12.74 -3.26 -21.98
C THR A 85 12.65 -3.41 -20.47
N VAL A 86 12.23 -4.57 -19.96
CA VAL A 86 12.22 -4.87 -18.51
C VAL A 86 13.61 -4.70 -17.90
N SER A 87 14.64 -5.22 -18.56
CA SER A 87 16.03 -5.09 -18.08
C SER A 87 16.48 -3.64 -18.00
N GLN A 88 16.18 -2.82 -19.01
CA GLN A 88 16.53 -1.40 -19.04
C GLN A 88 15.79 -0.60 -17.96
N HIS A 89 14.51 -0.89 -17.73
CA HIS A 89 13.76 -0.22 -16.67
C HIS A 89 14.24 -0.63 -15.28
N ILE A 90 14.61 -1.90 -15.06
CA ILE A 90 15.22 -2.33 -13.80
C ILE A 90 16.51 -1.56 -13.51
N GLU A 91 17.40 -1.40 -14.48
CA GLU A 91 18.60 -0.56 -14.32
C GLU A 91 18.23 0.88 -13.96
N SER A 92 17.17 1.41 -14.58
CA SER A 92 16.67 2.77 -14.35
C SER A 92 16.05 2.98 -12.96
N LEU A 93 15.67 1.92 -12.23
CA LEU A 93 15.23 2.02 -10.83
C LEU A 93 16.34 2.49 -9.88
N SER A 94 17.60 2.43 -10.32
CA SER A 94 18.77 2.94 -9.59
C SER A 94 19.30 4.27 -10.15
N ASP A 95 18.61 4.89 -11.12
CA ASP A 95 19.01 6.20 -11.66
C ASP A 95 18.96 7.27 -10.55
N SER A 96 19.88 8.23 -10.58
CA SER A 96 19.88 9.43 -9.72
C SER A 96 18.59 10.25 -9.82
N SER A 97 17.98 10.29 -11.00
CA SER A 97 16.76 11.01 -11.31
C SER A 97 15.54 10.33 -10.71
N ARG A 98 14.89 11.00 -9.75
CA ARG A 98 13.58 10.62 -9.22
C ARG A 98 12.59 10.30 -10.35
N ARG A 99 12.54 11.16 -11.36
CA ARG A 99 11.58 11.04 -12.45
C ARG A 99 11.79 9.75 -13.26
N HIS A 100 13.04 9.42 -13.58
CA HIS A 100 13.35 8.20 -14.32
C HIS A 100 12.98 6.95 -13.52
N ARG A 101 13.23 6.92 -12.21
CA ARG A 101 12.80 5.80 -11.35
C ARG A 101 11.29 5.60 -11.36
N GLN A 102 10.52 6.70 -11.35
CA GLN A 102 9.06 6.63 -11.35
C GLN A 102 8.51 6.17 -12.71
N GLU A 103 9.04 6.71 -13.80
CA GLU A 103 8.68 6.28 -15.16
C GLU A 103 9.03 4.79 -15.37
N ALA A 104 10.22 4.36 -14.94
CA ALA A 104 10.61 2.96 -15.02
C ALA A 104 9.70 2.03 -14.19
N ALA A 105 9.37 2.41 -12.95
CA ALA A 105 8.50 1.60 -12.09
C ALA A 105 7.09 1.45 -12.68
N HIS A 106 6.55 2.53 -13.27
CA HIS A 106 5.25 2.52 -13.94
C HIS A 106 5.23 1.56 -15.13
N GLU A 107 6.21 1.66 -16.03
CA GLU A 107 6.33 0.76 -17.19
C GLU A 107 6.50 -0.70 -16.76
N LEU A 108 7.25 -0.96 -15.68
CA LEU A 108 7.39 -2.31 -15.13
C LEU A 108 6.06 -2.86 -14.60
N ALA A 109 5.23 -2.05 -13.95
CA ALA A 109 3.90 -2.47 -13.48
C ALA A 109 2.98 -2.88 -14.64
N ASP A 110 2.98 -2.10 -15.73
CA ASP A 110 2.19 -2.38 -16.95
C ASP A 110 2.66 -3.64 -17.67
N ILE A 111 3.99 -3.85 -17.77
CA ILE A 111 4.54 -5.06 -18.37
C ILE A 111 4.24 -6.27 -17.49
N ALA A 112 4.34 -6.17 -16.16
CA ALA A 112 4.05 -7.27 -15.25
C ALA A 112 2.58 -7.76 -15.37
N ALA A 113 1.65 -6.83 -15.61
CA ALA A 113 0.23 -7.16 -15.81
C ALA A 113 -0.05 -7.93 -17.12
N THR A 114 0.79 -7.79 -18.14
CA THR A 114 0.52 -8.29 -19.50
C THR A 114 1.50 -9.35 -20.01
N ALA A 115 2.72 -9.37 -19.46
CA ALA A 115 3.81 -10.26 -19.86
C ALA A 115 4.69 -10.62 -18.65
N PRO A 116 4.14 -11.29 -17.62
CA PRO A 116 4.88 -11.64 -16.40
C PRO A 116 6.13 -12.49 -16.70
N GLU A 117 6.10 -13.33 -17.75
CA GLU A 117 7.27 -14.09 -18.24
C GLU A 117 8.54 -13.24 -18.46
N ALA A 118 8.40 -11.94 -18.76
CA ALA A 118 9.54 -11.06 -19.03
C ALA A 118 10.38 -10.76 -17.78
N PHE A 119 9.91 -11.14 -16.59
CA PHE A 119 10.55 -10.91 -15.29
C PHE A 119 11.31 -12.12 -14.75
N GLU A 120 11.50 -13.17 -15.55
CA GLU A 120 12.31 -14.32 -15.16
C GLU A 120 13.71 -13.89 -14.70
N GLY A 121 14.07 -14.26 -13.46
CA GLY A 121 15.35 -13.90 -12.83
C GLY A 121 15.48 -12.44 -12.38
N LYS A 122 14.39 -11.67 -12.36
CA LYS A 122 14.39 -10.22 -12.07
C LYS A 122 13.53 -9.78 -10.87
N VAL A 123 12.86 -10.71 -10.20
CA VAL A 123 11.96 -10.39 -9.08
C VAL A 123 12.71 -9.74 -7.92
N GLU A 124 13.92 -10.19 -7.60
CA GLU A 124 14.74 -9.62 -6.51
C GLU A 124 15.08 -8.15 -6.75
N ASP A 125 15.30 -7.74 -8.01
CA ASP A 125 15.58 -6.34 -8.36
C ASP A 125 14.36 -5.44 -8.08
N LEU A 126 13.15 -5.98 -8.27
CA LEU A 126 11.92 -5.27 -7.89
C LEU A 126 11.80 -5.18 -6.38
N ILE A 127 12.15 -6.23 -5.64
CA ILE A 127 12.11 -6.23 -4.18
C ILE A 127 13.05 -5.16 -3.61
N ASP A 128 14.27 -5.03 -4.14
CA ASP A 128 15.19 -3.96 -3.76
C ASP A 128 14.57 -2.56 -4.01
N ALA A 129 13.82 -2.40 -5.09
CA ALA A 129 13.20 -1.13 -5.43
C ALA A 129 12.08 -0.69 -4.48
N LEU A 130 11.58 -1.57 -3.60
CA LEU A 130 10.68 -1.18 -2.50
C LEU A 130 11.32 -0.21 -1.51
N TYR A 131 12.65 -0.12 -1.48
CA TYR A 131 13.39 0.77 -0.59
C TYR A 131 13.73 2.12 -1.24
N ARG A 132 13.12 2.47 -2.38
CA ARG A 132 13.25 3.81 -2.97
C ARG A 132 12.43 4.84 -2.15
N PRO A 133 12.91 6.09 -2.00
CA PRO A 133 12.28 7.07 -1.13
C PRO A 133 10.93 7.57 -1.66
N GLU A 134 10.69 7.47 -2.97
CA GLU A 134 9.42 7.89 -3.58
C GLU A 134 8.27 6.92 -3.29
N ALA A 135 7.17 7.45 -2.74
CA ALA A 135 5.91 6.71 -2.63
C ALA A 135 5.48 6.09 -3.98
N GLN A 136 5.61 6.84 -5.07
CA GLN A 136 5.23 6.36 -6.41
C GLN A 136 6.03 5.14 -6.85
N THR A 137 7.35 5.17 -6.73
CA THR A 137 8.17 4.01 -7.10
C THR A 137 7.77 2.80 -6.27
N ARG A 138 7.55 2.96 -4.96
CA ARG A 138 7.12 1.84 -4.10
C ARG A 138 5.76 1.26 -4.51
N TRP A 139 4.74 2.08 -4.74
CA TRP A 139 3.40 1.54 -5.07
C TRP A 139 3.36 0.87 -6.45
N GLU A 140 4.11 1.38 -7.43
CA GLU A 140 4.16 0.79 -8.77
C GLU A 140 4.88 -0.57 -8.70
N ILE A 141 5.97 -0.64 -7.93
CA ILE A 141 6.70 -1.90 -7.71
C ILE A 141 5.85 -2.93 -6.97
N LEU A 142 5.08 -2.53 -5.94
CA LEU A 142 4.11 -3.41 -5.27
C LEU A 142 3.04 -3.90 -6.25
N SER A 143 2.57 -3.04 -7.14
CA SER A 143 1.63 -3.41 -8.20
C SER A 143 2.23 -4.42 -9.18
N ALA A 144 3.50 -4.24 -9.57
CA ALA A 144 4.22 -5.20 -10.39
C ALA A 144 4.33 -6.56 -9.68
N LEU A 145 4.77 -6.58 -8.42
CA LEU A 145 4.89 -7.81 -7.61
C LEU A 145 3.54 -8.52 -7.41
N ALA A 146 2.45 -7.77 -7.28
CA ALA A 146 1.08 -8.34 -7.25
C ALA A 146 0.76 -9.11 -8.53
N ASN A 147 1.07 -8.54 -9.70
CA ASN A 147 0.85 -9.18 -10.98
C ASN A 147 1.76 -10.41 -11.21
N LEU A 148 2.96 -10.40 -10.63
CA LEU A 148 3.92 -11.51 -10.71
C LEU A 148 3.62 -12.67 -9.76
N SER A 149 2.78 -12.47 -8.74
CA SER A 149 2.56 -13.41 -7.64
C SER A 149 2.09 -14.80 -8.08
N GLU A 150 1.27 -14.89 -9.12
CA GLU A 150 0.73 -16.18 -9.61
C GLU A 150 1.83 -17.06 -10.21
N LYS A 151 2.86 -16.45 -10.79
CA LYS A 151 3.94 -17.15 -11.50
C LYS A 151 5.21 -17.30 -10.68
N TYR A 152 5.54 -16.30 -9.88
CA TYR A 152 6.80 -16.18 -9.15
C TYR A 152 6.56 -16.12 -7.64
N GLY A 153 5.57 -16.87 -7.14
CA GLY A 153 5.19 -16.83 -5.72
C GLY A 153 6.33 -17.21 -4.76
N GLU A 154 7.25 -18.08 -5.18
CA GLU A 154 8.40 -18.47 -4.35
C GLU A 154 9.46 -17.36 -4.22
N GLU A 155 9.61 -16.50 -5.23
CA GLU A 155 10.49 -15.33 -5.16
C GLU A 155 9.79 -14.14 -4.51
N VAL A 156 8.56 -13.86 -4.91
CA VAL A 156 7.79 -12.68 -4.50
C VAL A 156 7.51 -12.66 -2.99
N VAL A 157 7.45 -13.81 -2.32
CA VAL A 157 7.29 -13.88 -0.86
C VAL A 157 8.39 -13.12 -0.10
N LYS A 158 9.59 -13.00 -0.68
CA LYS A 158 10.70 -12.25 -0.06
C LYS A 158 10.44 -10.74 -0.01
N ALA A 159 9.43 -10.26 -0.73
CA ALA A 159 8.98 -8.87 -0.66
C ALA A 159 8.23 -8.54 0.65
N PHE A 160 7.90 -9.53 1.49
CA PHE A 160 7.02 -9.35 2.64
C PHE A 160 7.51 -8.28 3.61
N ASP A 161 8.80 -8.22 3.94
CA ASP A 161 9.33 -7.19 4.84
C ASP A 161 9.13 -5.78 4.26
N GLY A 162 9.39 -5.60 2.96
CA GLY A 162 9.17 -4.33 2.26
C GLY A 162 7.70 -3.98 2.10
N ALA A 163 6.85 -5.00 1.90
CA ALA A 163 5.40 -4.85 1.82
C ALA A 163 4.80 -4.49 3.17
N GLU A 164 5.24 -5.09 4.27
CA GLU A 164 4.80 -4.76 5.63
C GLU A 164 5.19 -3.32 6.00
N ALA A 165 6.43 -2.91 5.74
CA ALA A 165 6.84 -1.53 5.93
C ALA A 165 5.98 -0.54 5.12
N SER A 166 5.61 -0.92 3.89
CA SER A 166 4.72 -0.14 3.02
C SER A 166 3.25 -0.16 3.48
N LEU A 167 2.81 -1.26 4.08
CA LEU A 167 1.45 -1.46 4.58
C LEU A 167 1.14 -0.51 5.72
N PHE A 168 2.15 -0.10 6.48
CA PHE A 168 2.08 0.85 7.60
C PHE A 168 2.74 2.19 7.30
N ASP A 169 2.84 2.57 6.02
CA ASP A 169 3.34 3.88 5.61
C ASP A 169 2.39 5.00 6.06
N GLU A 170 2.87 5.83 7.00
CA GLU A 170 2.11 6.96 7.57
C GLU A 170 1.93 8.11 6.56
N SER A 171 2.76 8.18 5.52
CA SER A 171 2.85 9.31 4.59
C SER A 171 2.02 9.13 3.33
N SER A 172 1.65 7.90 2.96
CA SER A 172 0.97 7.62 1.69
C SER A 172 -0.04 6.47 1.78
N SER A 173 -1.33 6.81 1.74
CA SER A 173 -2.41 5.82 1.60
C SER A 173 -2.33 4.99 0.32
N THR A 174 -1.77 5.55 -0.76
CA THR A 174 -1.55 4.83 -2.02
C THR A 174 -0.53 3.69 -1.86
N VAL A 175 0.55 3.93 -1.10
CA VAL A 175 1.54 2.88 -0.79
C VAL A 175 0.92 1.79 0.08
N ARG A 176 0.15 2.19 1.11
CA ARG A 176 -0.58 1.24 1.97
C ARG A 176 -1.54 0.36 1.17
N LEU A 177 -2.35 0.99 0.30
CA LEU A 177 -3.29 0.27 -0.56
C LEU A 177 -2.56 -0.70 -1.49
N ALA A 178 -1.47 -0.27 -2.14
CA ALA A 178 -0.71 -1.13 -3.03
C ALA A 178 -0.10 -2.34 -2.29
N ALA A 179 0.42 -2.14 -1.08
CA ALA A 179 0.95 -3.22 -0.24
C ALA A 179 -0.16 -4.21 0.16
N PHE A 180 -1.32 -3.69 0.54
CA PHE A 180 -2.48 -4.49 0.87
C PHE A 180 -2.94 -5.35 -0.31
N LEU A 181 -3.09 -4.75 -1.49
CA LEU A 181 -3.53 -5.43 -2.70
C LEU A 181 -2.49 -6.46 -3.17
N PHE A 182 -1.20 -6.15 -3.01
CA PHE A 182 -0.11 -7.11 -3.23
C PHE A 182 -0.27 -8.35 -2.35
N LEU A 183 -0.40 -8.19 -1.03
CA LEU A 183 -0.56 -9.30 -0.09
C LEU A 183 -1.83 -10.10 -0.37
N ALA A 184 -2.95 -9.43 -0.66
CA ALA A 184 -4.21 -10.09 -1.01
C ALA A 184 -4.08 -10.90 -2.31
N ARG A 185 -3.43 -10.35 -3.34
CA ARG A 185 -3.20 -11.03 -4.61
C ARG A 185 -2.26 -12.22 -4.44
N TYR A 186 -1.17 -12.06 -3.71
CA TYR A 186 -0.24 -13.15 -3.35
C TYR A 186 -0.98 -14.27 -2.62
N GLY A 187 -1.73 -13.93 -1.56
CA GLY A 187 -2.49 -14.91 -0.79
C GLY A 187 -3.53 -15.66 -1.61
N SER A 188 -4.04 -15.06 -2.69
CA SER A 188 -5.07 -15.67 -3.55
C SER A 188 -4.54 -16.81 -4.44
N THR A 189 -3.24 -17.04 -4.47
CA THR A 189 -2.61 -17.98 -5.44
C THR A 189 -2.50 -19.41 -4.93
N SER A 190 -2.54 -19.63 -3.61
CA SER A 190 -2.59 -20.97 -3.01
C SER A 190 -2.99 -20.91 -1.54
N GLN A 191 -3.40 -22.04 -0.97
CA GLN A 191 -3.71 -22.14 0.46
C GLN A 191 -2.51 -21.79 1.35
N LYS A 192 -1.30 -22.26 0.98
CA LYS A 192 -0.04 -21.90 1.69
C LYS A 192 0.19 -20.39 1.68
N HIS A 193 0.00 -19.74 0.53
CA HIS A 193 0.19 -18.30 0.41
C HIS A 193 -0.89 -17.53 1.17
N SER A 194 -2.12 -18.05 1.23
CA SER A 194 -3.20 -17.46 2.00
C SER A 194 -2.87 -17.42 3.49
N ASP A 195 -2.29 -18.49 4.04
CA ASP A 195 -1.88 -18.56 5.44
C ASP A 195 -0.73 -17.61 5.75
N ALA A 196 0.17 -17.39 4.80
CA ALA A 196 1.29 -16.45 4.95
C ALA A 196 0.82 -14.99 4.91
N ALA A 197 -0.08 -14.63 3.99
CA ALA A 197 -0.53 -13.25 3.81
C ALA A 197 -1.55 -12.80 4.86
N TRP A 198 -2.39 -13.72 5.35
CA TRP A 198 -3.53 -13.38 6.19
C TRP A 198 -3.20 -12.61 7.47
N PRO A 199 -2.15 -12.94 8.24
CA PRO A 199 -1.82 -12.19 9.46
C PRO A 199 -1.64 -10.69 9.21
N LEU A 200 -0.88 -10.32 8.17
CA LEU A 200 -0.63 -8.92 7.78
C LEU A 200 -1.90 -8.23 7.29
N LEU A 201 -2.69 -8.93 6.45
CA LEU A 201 -3.97 -8.41 5.96
C LEU A 201 -4.94 -8.16 7.11
N ASN A 202 -5.05 -9.07 8.06
CA ASN A 202 -5.95 -8.96 9.20
C ASN A 202 -5.58 -7.77 10.10
N GLU A 203 -4.29 -7.51 10.31
CA GLU A 203 -3.84 -6.32 11.02
C GLU A 203 -4.19 -5.04 10.25
N ALA A 204 -3.88 -4.97 8.96
CA ALA A 204 -4.17 -3.79 8.14
C ALA A 204 -5.67 -3.46 8.03
N ILE A 205 -6.55 -4.46 7.92
CA ILE A 205 -8.02 -4.25 7.95
C ILE A 205 -8.42 -3.56 9.27
N GLN A 206 -7.69 -3.81 10.37
CA GLN A 206 -7.95 -3.28 11.72
C GLN A 206 -7.53 -1.83 11.80
N CYS A 207 -6.34 -1.55 11.29
CA CYS A 207 -5.76 -0.21 11.28
C CYS A 207 -6.54 0.77 10.40
N TYR A 208 -6.98 0.33 9.22
CA TYR A 208 -7.55 1.21 8.19
C TYR A 208 -9.07 1.12 8.08
N HIS A 209 -9.74 0.56 9.09
CA HIS A 209 -11.21 0.46 9.07
C HIS A 209 -11.84 1.85 9.07
N GLY A 210 -12.52 2.19 7.96
CA GLY A 210 -13.14 3.50 7.78
C GLY A 210 -12.29 4.55 7.06
N ASP A 211 -11.04 4.23 6.74
CA ASP A 211 -10.20 5.10 5.93
C ASP A 211 -10.66 5.15 4.47
N ALA A 212 -10.18 6.15 3.73
CA ALA A 212 -10.62 6.42 2.36
C ALA A 212 -10.31 5.23 1.42
N GLU A 213 -9.15 4.61 1.57
CA GLU A 213 -8.71 3.45 0.79
C GLU A 213 -9.38 2.13 1.22
N TYR A 214 -10.11 2.10 2.34
CA TYR A 214 -10.67 0.87 2.89
C TYR A 214 -11.68 0.22 1.92
N TYR A 215 -12.38 1.03 1.13
CA TYR A 215 -13.27 0.52 0.08
C TYR A 215 -12.52 -0.37 -0.92
N ASP A 216 -11.36 0.07 -1.40
CA ASP A 216 -10.55 -0.68 -2.37
C ASP A 216 -9.85 -1.87 -1.70
N MET A 217 -9.47 -1.75 -0.41
CA MET A 217 -9.00 -2.90 0.38
C MET A 217 -10.07 -3.99 0.48
N LEU A 218 -11.35 -3.63 0.69
CA LEU A 218 -12.46 -4.59 0.73
C LEU A 218 -12.68 -5.28 -0.62
N ILE A 219 -12.44 -4.60 -1.74
CA ILE A 219 -12.43 -5.23 -3.08
C ILE A 219 -11.34 -6.31 -3.13
N GLY A 220 -10.13 -5.98 -2.68
CA GLY A 220 -9.02 -6.93 -2.60
C GLY A 220 -9.34 -8.15 -1.72
N ILE A 221 -9.91 -7.93 -0.54
CA ILE A 221 -10.31 -9.04 0.36
C ILE A 221 -11.43 -9.88 -0.24
N LEU A 222 -12.40 -9.29 -0.92
CA LEU A 222 -13.46 -10.06 -1.56
C LEU A 222 -12.90 -10.96 -2.67
N ALA A 223 -11.92 -10.48 -3.44
CA ALA A 223 -11.22 -11.31 -4.42
C ALA A 223 -10.44 -12.45 -3.74
N PHE A 224 -9.71 -12.15 -2.66
CA PHE A 224 -8.99 -13.12 -1.84
C PHE A 224 -9.93 -14.20 -1.26
N ALA A 225 -11.05 -13.80 -0.69
CA ALA A 225 -12.06 -14.69 -0.11
C ALA A 225 -12.70 -15.65 -1.14
N LYS A 226 -12.77 -15.25 -2.42
CA LYS A 226 -13.32 -16.06 -3.52
C LYS A 226 -12.31 -17.03 -4.14
N SER A 227 -11.05 -16.97 -3.74
CA SER A 227 -9.96 -17.79 -4.29
C SER A 227 -9.75 -19.10 -3.51
N ASP A 228 -8.76 -19.91 -3.93
CA ASP A 228 -8.40 -21.17 -3.25
C ASP A 228 -7.54 -20.92 -2.01
N ILE A 229 -8.17 -20.39 -0.97
CA ILE A 229 -7.57 -20.15 0.36
C ILE A 229 -7.82 -21.32 1.33
N SER A 230 -6.96 -21.44 2.34
CA SER A 230 -7.04 -22.52 3.34
C SER A 230 -8.32 -22.49 4.17
N LYS A 231 -8.65 -23.60 4.85
CA LYS A 231 -9.83 -23.65 5.74
C LYS A 231 -9.65 -22.73 6.94
N GLU A 232 -8.43 -22.65 7.43
CA GLU A 232 -7.99 -21.82 8.54
C GLU A 232 -8.18 -20.34 8.20
N THR A 233 -7.70 -19.92 7.03
CA THR A 233 -7.87 -18.55 6.53
C THR A 233 -9.34 -18.23 6.26
N LYS A 234 -10.13 -19.16 5.70
CA LYS A 234 -11.60 -18.98 5.55
C LYS A 234 -12.30 -18.73 6.89
N LYS A 235 -11.97 -19.52 7.91
CA LYS A 235 -12.52 -19.36 9.25
C LYS A 235 -12.18 -17.99 9.83
N ALA A 236 -10.91 -17.59 9.75
CA ALA A 236 -10.45 -16.30 10.28
C ALA A 236 -11.05 -15.10 9.54
N LEU A 237 -11.18 -15.17 8.20
CA LEU A 237 -11.91 -14.17 7.40
C LEU A 237 -13.36 -14.05 7.86
N LYS A 238 -14.05 -15.18 8.03
CA LYS A 238 -15.44 -15.18 8.50
C LYS A 238 -15.57 -14.51 9.85
N GLU A 239 -14.73 -14.89 10.82
CA GLU A 239 -14.71 -14.29 12.16
C GLU A 239 -14.47 -12.78 12.10
N ARG A 240 -13.57 -12.34 11.21
CA ARG A 240 -13.25 -10.92 11.04
C ARG A 240 -14.42 -10.09 10.52
N PHE A 241 -15.12 -10.58 9.51
CA PHE A 241 -16.15 -9.81 8.80
C PHE A 241 -17.56 -10.05 9.31
N LEU A 242 -17.79 -11.02 10.22
CA LEU A 242 -19.12 -11.35 10.71
C LEU A 242 -19.79 -10.15 11.38
N PHE A 243 -19.08 -9.45 12.28
CA PHE A 243 -19.63 -8.30 12.98
C PHE A 243 -20.11 -7.20 12.01
N ASP A 244 -19.27 -6.82 11.05
CA ASP A 244 -19.61 -5.79 10.08
C ASP A 244 -20.73 -6.22 9.12
N SER A 245 -20.80 -7.52 8.79
CA SER A 245 -21.88 -8.05 7.95
C SER A 245 -23.26 -7.89 8.58
N GLU A 246 -23.33 -7.88 9.91
CA GLU A 246 -24.57 -7.74 10.68
C GLU A 246 -24.83 -6.27 11.05
N ASN A 247 -23.79 -5.53 11.41
CA ASN A 247 -23.93 -4.26 12.15
C ASN A 247 -23.47 -3.01 11.39
N ALA A 248 -22.61 -3.12 10.37
CA ALA A 248 -22.12 -1.95 9.64
C ALA A 248 -23.23 -1.33 8.76
N SER A 249 -22.88 -0.27 8.04
CA SER A 249 -23.77 0.36 7.05
C SER A 249 -23.08 0.56 5.71
N GLY A 250 -23.86 0.90 4.68
CA GLY A 250 -23.34 1.23 3.35
C GLY A 250 -22.49 0.11 2.73
N TYR A 251 -21.36 0.50 2.15
CA TYR A 251 -20.47 -0.42 1.45
C TYR A 251 -19.81 -1.44 2.39
N MET A 252 -19.48 -1.07 3.63
CA MET A 252 -18.82 -1.96 4.59
C MET A 252 -19.70 -3.17 4.88
N LYS A 253 -20.99 -2.97 5.16
CA LYS A 253 -21.93 -4.07 5.39
C LYS A 253 -22.07 -4.95 4.15
N LYS A 254 -22.19 -4.33 2.97
CA LYS A 254 -22.31 -5.06 1.71
C LYS A 254 -21.11 -5.97 1.46
N PHE A 255 -19.89 -5.42 1.48
CA PHE A 255 -18.67 -6.21 1.28
C PHE A 255 -18.49 -7.27 2.35
N SER A 256 -18.70 -6.94 3.62
CA SER A 256 -18.56 -7.89 4.73
C SER A 256 -19.51 -9.08 4.58
N ALA A 257 -20.76 -8.84 4.19
CA ALA A 257 -21.72 -9.90 3.92
C ALA A 257 -21.31 -10.77 2.71
N GLU A 258 -20.79 -10.15 1.64
CA GLU A 258 -20.28 -10.88 0.48
C GLU A 258 -19.03 -11.71 0.80
N ILE A 259 -18.10 -11.18 1.61
CA ILE A 259 -16.90 -11.89 2.08
C ILE A 259 -17.30 -13.08 2.94
N VAL A 260 -18.16 -12.87 3.95
CA VAL A 260 -18.68 -13.96 4.82
C VAL A 260 -19.38 -15.03 3.99
N ALA A 261 -20.09 -14.66 2.93
CA ALA A 261 -20.75 -15.60 2.03
C ALA A 261 -19.77 -16.40 1.16
N ALA A 262 -18.65 -15.80 0.73
CA ALA A 262 -17.65 -16.44 -0.12
C ALA A 262 -16.86 -17.55 0.60
N VAL A 263 -16.71 -17.46 1.92
CA VAL A 263 -15.92 -18.40 2.74
C VAL A 263 -16.77 -19.41 3.53
N LYS A 264 -18.04 -19.59 3.15
CA LYS A 264 -18.96 -20.54 3.79
C LYS A 264 -18.61 -22.01 3.55
#